data_AF-A0A831S050-F1
#
_entry.id   AF-A0A831S050-F1
#
_cell.length_a   1.000
_cell.length_b   1.000
_cell.length_c   1.000
_cell.angle_alpha   90.00
_cell.angle_beta   90.00
_cell.angle_gamma   90.00
#
_symmetry.space_group_name_H-M   'P 1'
#
loop_
_entity.id
_entity.type
_entity.pdbx_description
1 polymer ?
#
loop_
_entity_poly.entity_id
_entity_poly.type
_entity_poly.pdbx_seq_one_letter_code
_entity_poly.pdbx_strand_id
1 'polypeptide(L)' 'DEILQAQAQLNGDTNLGSSSGDTRIVYDSRGFTPNTNLTFSLCDDRGSNYGRSISISNTGRVTRGGAVTC' A
#
# COMPACT_ATOMS: atom_id res chain seq x y z
N ASP A 1 -9.36 20.88 1.73
CA ASP A 1 -8.56 20.80 0.50
C ASP A 1 -7.44 19.79 0.68
N GLU A 2 -7.60 18.61 0.11
CA GLU A 2 -6.53 17.62 0.04
C GLU A 2 -5.85 17.76 -1.32
N ILE A 3 -4.60 18.24 -1.30
CA ILE A 3 -3.79 18.35 -2.51
C ILE A 3 -3.20 16.97 -2.77
N LEU A 4 -3.66 16.31 -3.82
CA LEU A 4 -2.98 15.14 -4.36
C LEU A 4 -1.58 15.56 -4.79
N GLN A 5 -0.56 15.10 -4.08
CA GLN A 5 0.83 15.35 -4.44
C GLN A 5 1.32 14.24 -5.37
N ALA A 6 1.61 14.61 -6.62
CA ALA A 6 2.33 13.74 -7.54
C ALA A 6 3.83 13.84 -7.24
N GLN A 7 4.49 12.70 -7.07
CA GLN A 7 5.95 12.61 -6.97
C GLN A 7 6.54 12.01 -8.24
N ALA A 8 7.84 12.22 -8.44
CA ALA A 8 8.56 11.58 -9.53
C ALA A 8 8.43 10.05 -9.45
N GLN A 9 8.49 9.40 -10.60
CA GLN A 9 8.49 7.94 -10.67
C GLN A 9 9.68 7.39 -9.86
N LEU A 10 9.44 6.32 -9.12
CA LEU A 10 10.48 5.62 -8.39
C LEU A 10 11.44 4.97 -9.41
N ASN A 11 12.73 5.23 -9.23
CA ASN A 11 13.82 4.63 -10.03
C ASN A 11 14.33 3.34 -9.37
N GLY A 12 15.02 2.50 -10.12
CA GLY A 12 15.42 1.15 -9.68
C GLY A 12 14.31 0.13 -9.92
N ASP A 13 14.61 -1.16 -9.76
CA ASP A 13 13.67 -2.28 -9.98
C ASP A 13 12.57 -2.30 -8.89
N THR A 14 11.71 -1.28 -8.92
CA THR A 14 10.68 -1.05 -7.94
C THR A 14 9.44 -1.86 -8.28
N ASN A 15 8.97 -2.68 -7.35
CA ASN A 15 7.76 -3.48 -7.49
C ASN A 15 6.77 -3.11 -6.39
N LEU A 16 5.52 -2.83 -6.78
CA LEU A 16 4.39 -2.67 -5.87
C LEU A 16 3.44 -3.86 -6.03
N GLY A 17 3.37 -4.70 -5.01
CA GLY A 17 2.45 -5.84 -4.94
C GLY A 17 1.35 -5.63 -3.90
N SER A 18 0.23 -6.33 -4.06
CA SER A 18 -0.86 -6.38 -3.07
C SER A 18 -1.11 -7.82 -2.63
N SER A 19 -1.37 -8.05 -1.35
CA SER A 19 -1.57 -9.39 -0.78
C SER A 19 -2.76 -10.17 -1.37
N SER A 20 -3.77 -9.49 -1.91
CA SER A 20 -4.96 -10.11 -2.53
C SER A 20 -4.98 -10.02 -4.06
N GLY A 21 -4.02 -9.32 -4.67
CA GLY A 21 -4.06 -8.95 -6.09
C GLY A 21 -4.93 -7.72 -6.40
N ASP A 22 -5.66 -7.18 -5.42
CA ASP A 22 -6.49 -6.00 -5.60
C ASP A 22 -5.65 -4.74 -5.74
N THR A 23 -5.92 -3.95 -6.78
CA THR A 23 -5.26 -2.67 -7.05
C THR A 23 -6.12 -1.46 -6.70
N ARG A 24 -7.32 -1.69 -6.14
CA ARG A 24 -8.31 -0.66 -5.87
C ARG A 24 -8.91 -0.83 -4.47
N ILE A 25 -9.02 0.28 -3.76
CA ILE A 25 -9.72 0.37 -2.48
C ILE A 25 -10.90 1.31 -2.64
N VAL A 26 -12.06 0.91 -2.11
CA VAL A 26 -13.28 1.72 -2.11
C VAL A 26 -13.69 1.99 -0.67
N TYR A 27 -13.70 3.26 -0.29
CA TYR A 27 -14.19 3.72 1.00
C TYR A 27 -15.70 4.00 0.89
N ASP A 28 -16.46 3.60 1.90
CA ASP A 28 -17.86 3.99 2.06
C ASP A 28 -17.99 5.35 2.76
N SER A 29 -19.23 5.84 2.92
CA SER A 29 -19.51 7.14 3.55
C SER A 29 -19.11 7.25 5.03
N ARG A 30 -18.81 6.12 5.69
CA ARG A 30 -18.34 6.07 7.09
C ARG A 30 -16.81 6.05 7.16
N GLY A 31 -16.12 6.02 6.02
CA GLY A 31 -14.67 5.84 5.93
C GLY A 31 -14.23 4.39 6.09
N PHE A 32 -15.14 3.42 5.97
CA PHE A 32 -14.80 2.01 6.08
C PHE A 32 -14.48 1.46 4.69
N THR A 33 -13.75 0.35 4.63
CA THR A 33 -13.46 -0.36 3.38
C THR A 33 -13.94 -1.80 3.51
N PRO A 34 -15.27 -2.03 3.46
CA PRO A 34 -15.84 -3.36 3.58
C PRO A 34 -15.25 -4.26 2.49
N ASN A 35 -14.78 -5.45 2.88
CA ASN A 35 -14.10 -6.42 2.00
C ASN A 35 -12.66 -6.05 1.58
N THR A 36 -12.10 -4.95 2.07
CA THR A 36 -10.67 -4.64 1.92
C THR A 36 -9.94 -4.94 3.23
N ASN A 37 -9.23 -6.07 3.27
CA ASN A 37 -8.24 -6.38 4.29
C ASN A 37 -6.96 -6.85 3.57
N LEU A 38 -6.11 -5.89 3.22
CA LEU A 38 -4.96 -6.16 2.36
C LEU A 38 -3.75 -5.36 2.79
N THR A 39 -2.59 -5.81 2.31
CA THR A 39 -1.32 -5.12 2.45
C THR A 39 -0.72 -4.88 1.07
N PHE A 40 -0.33 -3.64 0.80
CA PHE A 40 0.57 -3.31 -0.29
C PHE A 40 2.02 -3.38 0.18
N SER A 41 2.87 -3.99 -0.63
CA SER A 41 4.31 -4.11 -0.39
C SER A 41 5.06 -3.44 -1.52
N LEU A 42 5.92 -2.47 -1.18
CA LEU A 42 6.81 -1.78 -2.08
C LEU A 42 8.24 -2.30 -1.84
N CYS A 43 8.81 -2.88 -2.88
CA CYS A 43 10.18 -3.41 -2.91
C CYS A 43 11.01 -2.67 -3.95
N ASP A 44 12.31 -2.59 -3.72
CA ASP A 44 13.31 -2.19 -4.71
C ASP A 44 14.50 -3.16 -4.68
N ASP A 45 15.54 -2.85 -5.46
CA ASP A 45 16.76 -3.63 -5.65
C ASP A 45 17.56 -3.90 -4.36
N ARG A 46 17.28 -3.17 -3.28
CA ARG A 46 17.91 -3.38 -1.96
C ARG A 46 17.33 -4.58 -1.20
N GLY A 47 16.18 -5.10 -1.65
CA GLY A 47 15.54 -6.29 -1.11
C GLY A 47 14.58 -6.06 0.08
N SER A 48 14.00 -7.16 0.57
CA SER A 48 12.90 -7.22 1.56
C SER A 48 13.12 -6.42 2.84
N ASN A 49 14.36 -6.36 3.33
CA ASN A 49 14.72 -5.63 4.55
C ASN A 49 14.52 -4.11 4.43
N TYR A 50 14.55 -3.57 3.22
CA TYR A 50 14.36 -2.15 2.93
C TYR A 50 12.97 -1.84 2.36
N GLY A 51 12.17 -2.87 2.14
CA GLY A 51 10.82 -2.71 1.63
C GLY A 51 9.90 -2.01 2.63
N ARG A 52 8.84 -1.44 2.10
CA ARG A 52 7.83 -0.68 2.85
C ARG A 52 6.46 -1.30 2.61
N SER A 53 5.62 -1.28 3.63
CA SER A 53 4.24 -1.78 3.51
C SER A 53 3.21 -0.76 3.95
N ILE A 54 2.02 -0.90 3.37
CA ILE A 54 0.81 -0.21 3.80
C ILE A 54 -0.29 -1.27 3.94
N SER A 55 -0.82 -1.43 5.15
CA SER A 55 -1.95 -2.31 5.43
C SER A 55 -3.21 -1.49 5.64
N ILE A 56 -4.32 -1.93 5.05
CA ILE A 56 -5.65 -1.34 5.23
C ILE A 56 -6.57 -2.39 5.83
N SER A 57 -7.17 -2.08 6.98
CA SER A 57 -8.21 -2.91 7.61
C SER A 57 -9.59 -2.65 7.02
N ASN A 58 -10.55 -3.54 7.27
CA ASN A 58 -11.95 -3.36 6.89
C ASN A 58 -12.63 -2.10 7.46
N THR A 59 -12.10 -1.55 8.55
CA THR A 59 -12.54 -0.27 9.14
C THR A 59 -11.92 0.95 8.44
N GLY A 60 -11.14 0.76 7.37
CA GLY A 60 -10.44 1.82 6.65
C GLY A 60 -9.18 2.34 7.35
N ARG A 61 -8.74 1.69 8.44
CA ARG A 61 -7.52 2.12 9.15
C ARG A 61 -6.29 1.76 8.33
N VAL A 62 -5.53 2.79 7.96
CA VAL A 62 -4.25 2.67 7.27
C VAL A 62 -3.11 2.54 8.29
N THR A 63 -2.28 1.51 8.14
CA THR A 63 -1.07 1.30 8.96
C THR A 63 0.15 1.21 8.04
N ARG A 64 1.24 1.91 8.39
CA ARG A 64 2.52 1.83 7.67
C ARG A 64 3.43 0.83 8.35
N GLY A 65 4.05 -0.04 7.57
CA GLY A 65 5.00 -1.06 8.02
C GLY A 65 6.36 -0.96 7.33
N GLY A 66 7.33 -1.66 7.90
CA GLY A 66 8.66 -1.86 7.33
C GLY A 66 8.75 -3.16 6.54
N ALA A 67 9.87 -3.85 6.70
CA ALA A 67 10.27 -5.09 6.02
C ALA A 67 9.09 -5.94 5.52
N VAL A 68 9.16 -6.31 4.24
CA VAL A 68 8.09 -6.98 3.51
C VAL A 68 8.60 -8.21 2.79
N THR A 69 7.71 -9.05 2.29
CA THR A 69 8.07 -10.08 1.31
C THR A 69 8.08 -9.47 -0.09
N CYS A 70 9.22 -9.62 -0.77
CA CYS A 70 9.40 -9.47 -2.21
C CYS A 70 9.65 -10.89 -2.75
#